data_AF-A0A9E2HD20-F1
#
_entry.id   AF-A0A9E2HD20-F1
#
_cell.length_a   1.000
_cell.length_b   1.000
_cell.length_c   1.000
_cell.angle_alpha   90.00
_cell.angle_beta   90.00
_cell.angle_gamma   90.00
#
_symmetry.space_group_name_H-M   'P 1'
#
loop_
_entity.id
_entity.type
_entity.pdbx_description
1 polymer ?
#
loop_
_entity_poly.entity_id
_entity_poly.type
_entity_poly.pdbx_seq_one_letter_code
_entity_poly.pdbx_strand_id
1 'polypeptide(L)'
;MTLSDAEQANKFFFDYFRARLEFIQENGLNENMNQIEGLILMSCYLDSLAGYRYGEKSSGKRFRDFVLEFSGQREIWTRVALPLLEYRLQAEGKDSMASVVRSMGTEVESRMRTYEEDLRYGDMLEKIYDSNERQWFEREAKSVKGYEYVSILWERYRCKSVHEASSDPDRAESLHGEKNMPFYAQYLDEPKPGLILSSEWHFCIPNVFIYSTLTNCMSNFESYVKSNGLDIRQLARQ
;
A
#
# COMPACT_ATOMS: atom_id res chain seq x y z
N MET A 1 -3.16 32.52 24.46
CA MET A 1 -4.29 32.30 23.53
C MET A 1 -4.84 30.91 23.79
N THR A 2 -6.13 30.78 24.06
CA THR A 2 -6.84 29.50 24.12
C THR A 2 -7.16 29.04 22.69
N LEU A 3 -6.88 27.78 22.37
CA LEU A 3 -7.26 27.17 21.10
C LEU A 3 -8.79 27.13 20.96
N SER A 4 -9.30 27.36 19.76
CA SER A 4 -10.71 27.10 19.44
C SER A 4 -11.05 25.60 19.58
N ASP A 5 -12.34 25.28 19.70
CA ASP A 5 -12.80 23.88 19.83
C ASP A 5 -12.34 22.99 18.66
N ALA A 6 -12.33 23.53 17.43
CA ALA A 6 -11.84 22.83 16.25
C ALA A 6 -10.33 22.59 16.31
N GLU A 7 -9.55 23.59 16.75
CA GLU A 7 -8.10 23.44 16.92
C GLU A 7 -7.77 22.43 18.03
N GLN A 8 -8.54 22.38 19.12
CA GLN A 8 -8.38 21.38 20.16
C GLN A 8 -8.70 19.97 19.66
N ALA A 9 -9.78 19.81 18.90
CA ALA A 9 -10.15 18.53 18.29
C ALA A 9 -9.08 18.03 17.30
N ASN A 10 -8.59 18.92 16.43
CA ASN A 10 -7.51 18.60 15.50
C ASN A 10 -6.24 18.21 16.27
N LYS A 11 -5.87 18.95 17.33
CA LYS A 11 -4.69 18.63 18.15
C LYS A 11 -4.82 17.23 18.76
N PHE A 12 -5.95 16.91 19.38
CA PHE A 12 -6.18 15.60 19.98
C PHE A 12 -6.08 14.47 18.95
N PHE A 13 -6.69 14.68 17.77
CA PHE A 13 -6.60 13.74 16.66
C PHE A 13 -5.15 13.47 16.24
N PHE A 14 -4.37 14.52 15.99
CA PHE A 14 -2.99 14.34 15.53
C PHE A 14 -2.08 13.81 16.65
N ASP A 15 -2.30 14.19 17.91
CA ASP A 15 -1.60 13.61 19.07
C ASP A 15 -1.84 12.09 19.17
N TYR A 16 -3.09 11.64 18.98
CA TYR A 16 -3.42 10.21 18.99
C TYR A 16 -2.66 9.44 17.91
N PHE A 17 -2.64 9.95 16.68
CA PHE A 17 -1.94 9.31 15.58
C PHE A 17 -0.42 9.35 15.77
N ARG A 18 0.17 10.42 16.32
CA ARG A 18 1.61 10.44 16.67
C ARG A 18 1.96 9.35 17.68
N ALA A 19 1.15 9.13 18.72
CA ALA A 19 1.37 8.03 19.67
C ALA A 19 1.31 6.64 19.01
N ARG A 20 0.48 6.46 17.97
CA ARG A 20 0.44 5.20 17.20
C ARG A 20 1.65 5.04 16.28
N LEU A 21 2.14 6.13 15.71
CA LEU A 21 3.36 6.14 14.92
C LEU A 21 4.58 5.77 15.77
N GLU A 22 4.69 6.33 16.98
CA GLU A 22 5.71 5.97 17.98
C GLU A 22 5.65 4.48 18.33
N PHE A 23 4.45 3.94 18.59
CA PHE A 23 4.27 2.51 18.82
C PHE A 23 4.77 1.64 17.66
N ILE A 24 4.46 2.03 16.41
CA ILE A 24 4.95 1.35 15.20
C ILE A 24 6.47 1.46 15.10
N GLN A 25 7.06 2.59 15.44
CA GLN A 25 8.52 2.77 15.42
C GLN A 25 9.21 1.85 16.42
N GLU A 26 8.71 1.80 17.64
CA GLU A 26 9.30 1.03 18.75
C GLU A 26 9.14 -0.49 18.56
N ASN A 27 8.03 -0.92 17.97
CA ASN A 27 7.66 -2.33 17.92
C ASN A 27 7.72 -2.90 16.48
N GLY A 28 7.24 -2.16 15.48
CA GLY A 28 7.14 -2.64 14.10
C GLY A 28 8.42 -2.52 13.25
N LEU A 29 9.43 -1.77 13.73
CA LEU A 29 10.76 -1.69 13.10
C LEU A 29 11.84 -2.48 13.86
N ASN A 30 11.48 -3.12 14.96
CA ASN A 30 12.40 -3.94 15.75
C ASN A 30 12.63 -5.29 15.05
N GLU A 31 13.86 -5.81 15.09
CA GLU A 31 14.23 -7.11 14.51
C GLU A 31 13.41 -8.29 15.09
N ASN A 32 12.83 -8.10 16.28
CA ASN A 32 12.08 -9.14 17.00
C ASN A 32 10.59 -9.25 16.60
N MET A 33 10.04 -8.27 15.89
CA MET A 33 8.66 -8.35 15.40
C MET A 33 8.68 -8.81 13.94
N ASN A 34 7.81 -9.75 13.58
CA ASN A 34 7.79 -10.28 12.21
C ASN A 34 7.52 -9.10 11.26
N GLN A 35 8.43 -8.88 10.29
CA GLN A 35 8.43 -7.71 9.38
C GLN A 35 7.06 -7.46 8.73
N ILE A 36 6.27 -8.52 8.53
CA ILE A 36 4.92 -8.48 7.98
C ILE A 36 3.93 -7.76 8.90
N GLU A 37 4.01 -7.96 10.22
CA GLU A 37 3.09 -7.35 11.19
C GLU A 37 3.26 -5.83 11.23
N GLY A 38 4.51 -5.37 11.19
CA GLY A 38 4.84 -3.95 11.07
C GLY A 38 4.25 -3.33 9.80
N LEU A 39 4.36 -4.02 8.65
CA LEU A 39 3.77 -3.60 7.38
C LEU A 39 2.25 -3.50 7.44
N ILE A 40 1.59 -4.45 8.11
CA ILE A 40 0.13 -4.43 8.28
C ILE A 40 -0.30 -3.23 9.13
N LEU A 41 0.36 -3.02 10.27
CA LEU A 41 0.08 -1.86 11.13
C LEU A 41 0.29 -0.54 10.39
N MET A 42 1.37 -0.44 9.61
CA MET A 42 1.66 0.74 8.79
C MET A 42 0.59 0.98 7.72
N SER A 43 0.11 -0.08 7.06
CA SER A 43 -0.97 -0.01 6.07
C SER A 43 -2.30 0.44 6.72
N CYS A 44 -2.68 -0.16 7.85
CA CYS A 44 -3.88 0.22 8.59
C CYS A 44 -3.85 1.68 9.08
N TYR A 45 -2.67 2.16 9.50
CA TYR A 45 -2.46 3.55 9.91
C TYR A 45 -2.77 4.52 8.76
N LEU A 46 -2.18 4.27 7.59
CA LEU A 46 -2.39 5.09 6.38
C LEU A 46 -3.85 5.06 5.94
N ASP A 47 -4.50 3.90 5.95
CA ASP A 47 -5.91 3.78 5.55
C ASP A 47 -6.85 4.49 6.53
N SER A 48 -6.52 4.48 7.82
CA SER A 48 -7.26 5.23 8.83
C SER A 48 -7.22 6.72 8.53
N LEU A 49 -6.02 7.28 8.27
CA LEU A 49 -5.89 8.70 7.88
C LEU A 49 -6.64 9.00 6.57
N ALA A 50 -6.56 8.09 5.59
CA ALA A 50 -7.31 8.20 4.33
C ALA A 50 -8.82 8.27 4.57
N GLY A 51 -9.33 7.48 5.53
CA GLY A 51 -10.73 7.53 5.94
C GLY A 51 -11.15 8.89 6.49
N TYR A 52 -10.31 9.53 7.29
CA TYR A 52 -10.58 10.89 7.77
C TYR A 52 -10.53 11.93 6.65
N ARG A 53 -9.67 11.76 5.64
CA ARG A 53 -9.54 12.71 4.52
C ARG A 53 -10.70 12.65 3.52
N TYR A 54 -11.24 11.46 3.27
CA TYR A 54 -12.20 11.23 2.18
C TYR A 54 -13.57 10.73 2.64
N GLY A 55 -13.76 10.30 3.90
CA GLY A 55 -15.06 9.91 4.46
C GLY A 55 -15.71 8.63 3.90
N GLU A 56 -15.21 8.14 2.76
CA GLU A 56 -15.71 6.94 2.07
C GLU A 56 -15.38 5.61 2.79
N LYS A 57 -16.03 4.51 2.38
CA LYS A 57 -15.63 3.15 2.78
C LYS A 57 -14.17 2.88 2.38
N SER A 58 -13.51 2.03 3.17
CA SER A 58 -12.15 1.59 2.88
C SER A 58 -12.05 0.95 1.49
N SER A 59 -11.14 1.47 0.67
CA SER A 59 -10.91 1.01 -0.70
C SER A 59 -9.47 1.29 -1.15
N GLY A 60 -8.97 0.47 -2.08
CA GLY A 60 -7.62 0.65 -2.62
C GLY A 60 -7.45 1.98 -3.36
N LYS A 61 -8.52 2.48 -3.99
CA LYS A 61 -8.51 3.81 -4.62
C LYS A 61 -8.29 4.91 -3.58
N ARG A 62 -9.09 4.92 -2.50
CA ARG A 62 -8.98 5.92 -1.42
C ARG A 62 -7.60 5.89 -0.76
N PHE A 63 -7.13 4.69 -0.42
CA PHE A 63 -5.79 4.49 0.13
C PHE A 63 -4.70 5.05 -0.80
N ARG A 64 -4.78 4.70 -2.09
CA ARG A 64 -3.84 5.16 -3.11
C ARG A 64 -3.87 6.68 -3.24
N ASP A 65 -5.04 7.28 -3.37
CA ASP A 65 -5.19 8.73 -3.51
C ASP A 65 -4.56 9.45 -2.31
N PHE A 66 -4.80 8.95 -1.08
CA PHE A 66 -4.19 9.49 0.14
C PHE A 66 -2.66 9.43 0.13
N VAL A 67 -2.09 8.26 -0.12
CA VAL A 67 -0.62 8.08 -0.10
C VAL A 67 0.04 8.94 -1.18
N LEU A 68 -0.55 9.03 -2.38
CA LEU A 68 0.01 9.84 -3.46
C LEU A 68 -0.16 11.35 -3.22
N GLU A 69 -1.17 11.77 -2.46
CA GLU A 69 -1.38 13.17 -2.08
C GLU A 69 -0.44 13.60 -0.95
N PHE A 70 -0.24 12.76 0.08
CA PHE A 70 0.43 13.19 1.32
C PHE A 70 1.81 12.59 1.58
N SER A 71 2.28 11.56 0.86
CA SER A 71 3.60 10.96 1.12
C SER A 71 4.80 11.87 0.81
N GLY A 72 4.61 12.86 -0.07
CA GLY A 72 5.72 13.63 -0.66
C GLY A 72 6.61 12.80 -1.59
N GLN A 73 6.25 11.54 -1.87
CA GLN A 73 7.05 10.56 -2.62
C GLN A 73 6.23 9.89 -3.72
N ARG A 74 5.30 10.65 -4.33
CA ARG A 74 4.38 10.17 -5.36
C ARG A 74 5.06 9.34 -6.43
N GLU A 75 6.21 9.81 -6.93
CA GLU A 75 6.91 9.14 -8.03
C GLU A 75 7.34 7.71 -7.67
N ILE A 76 7.83 7.49 -6.46
CA ILE A 76 8.26 6.16 -5.98
C ILE A 76 7.04 5.26 -5.83
N TRP A 77 5.97 5.76 -5.21
CA TRP A 77 4.75 4.99 -4.96
C TRP A 77 3.99 4.57 -6.24
N THR A 78 4.23 5.26 -7.36
CA THR A 78 3.69 4.92 -8.69
C THR A 78 4.59 4.01 -9.53
N ARG A 79 5.74 3.58 -9.01
CA ARG A 79 6.59 2.59 -9.68
C ARG A 79 5.92 1.22 -9.64
N VAL A 80 6.09 0.46 -10.73
CA VAL A 80 5.57 -0.89 -10.93
C VAL A 80 6.63 -1.89 -10.51
N ALA A 81 6.29 -2.83 -9.63
CA ALA A 81 7.18 -3.90 -9.21
C ALA A 81 7.41 -4.91 -10.35
N LEU A 82 8.42 -4.66 -11.18
CA LEU A 82 8.67 -5.46 -12.38
C LEU A 82 8.95 -6.94 -12.08
N PRO A 83 9.70 -7.33 -11.03
CA PRO A 83 9.92 -8.74 -10.72
C PRO A 83 8.64 -9.48 -10.34
N LEU A 84 7.75 -8.83 -9.60
CA LEU A 84 6.46 -9.40 -9.21
C LEU A 84 5.54 -9.57 -10.41
N LEU A 85 5.56 -8.61 -11.34
CA LEU A 85 4.83 -8.68 -12.60
C LEU A 85 5.39 -9.80 -13.50
N GLU A 86 6.72 -9.87 -13.68
CA GLU A 86 7.40 -10.91 -14.44
C GLU A 86 7.01 -12.30 -13.92
N TYR A 87 7.16 -12.53 -12.61
CA TYR A 87 6.83 -13.79 -11.97
C TYR A 87 5.36 -14.19 -12.20
N ARG A 88 4.43 -13.23 -12.07
CA ARG A 88 3.01 -13.50 -12.37
C ARG A 88 2.82 -13.96 -13.80
N LEU A 89 3.43 -13.27 -14.77
CA LEU A 89 3.27 -13.58 -16.18
C LEU A 89 3.80 -14.97 -16.53
N GLN A 90 4.95 -15.36 -15.96
CA GLN A 90 5.49 -16.72 -16.07
C GLN A 90 4.51 -17.75 -15.49
N ALA A 91 3.94 -17.49 -14.32
CA ALA A 91 2.93 -18.35 -13.71
C ALA A 91 1.64 -18.49 -14.56
N GLU A 92 1.35 -17.55 -15.46
CA GLU A 92 0.24 -17.63 -16.43
C GLU A 92 0.61 -18.29 -17.76
N GLY A 93 1.87 -18.71 -17.94
CA GLY A 93 2.37 -19.19 -19.24
C GLY A 93 2.52 -18.09 -20.29
N LYS A 94 2.64 -16.83 -19.87
CA LYS A 94 2.83 -15.65 -20.74
C LYS A 94 4.31 -15.30 -20.90
N ASP A 95 5.10 -16.26 -21.39
CA ASP A 95 6.57 -16.15 -21.39
C ASP A 95 7.13 -15.02 -22.27
N SER A 96 6.50 -14.72 -23.41
CA SER A 96 6.93 -13.59 -24.26
C SER A 96 6.80 -12.26 -23.54
N MET A 97 5.70 -12.08 -22.80
CA MET A 97 5.41 -10.87 -22.02
C MET A 97 6.32 -10.77 -20.79
N ALA A 98 6.56 -11.90 -20.11
CA ALA A 98 7.55 -11.97 -19.03
C ALA A 98 8.95 -11.56 -19.53
N SER A 99 9.35 -12.02 -20.72
CA SER A 99 10.63 -11.62 -21.35
C SER A 99 10.69 -10.12 -21.66
N VAL A 100 9.57 -9.51 -22.08
CA VAL A 100 9.49 -8.07 -22.30
C VAL A 100 9.65 -7.30 -20.98
N VAL A 101 8.95 -7.71 -19.92
CA VAL A 101 9.12 -7.12 -18.58
C VAL A 101 10.57 -7.29 -18.10
N ARG A 102 11.19 -8.43 -18.38
CA ARG A 102 12.59 -8.68 -18.03
C ARG A 102 13.55 -7.70 -18.69
N SER A 103 13.36 -7.45 -19.98
CA SER A 103 14.18 -6.49 -20.73
C SER A 103 14.04 -5.03 -20.25
N MET A 104 13.01 -4.71 -19.45
CA MET A 104 12.83 -3.37 -18.88
C MET A 104 13.76 -3.07 -17.70
N GLY A 105 14.50 -4.08 -17.22
CA GLY A 105 15.61 -3.90 -16.29
C GLY A 105 15.92 -5.10 -15.41
N THR A 106 15.27 -6.26 -15.53
CA THR A 106 15.45 -7.42 -14.61
C THR A 106 16.69 -8.28 -14.93
N GLU A 107 17.76 -7.69 -15.45
CA GLU A 107 19.05 -8.39 -15.57
C GLU A 107 19.80 -8.41 -14.22
N VAL A 108 19.32 -9.12 -13.20
CA VAL A 108 20.11 -9.32 -11.98
C VAL A 108 19.82 -10.67 -11.31
N GLU A 109 20.88 -11.43 -11.03
CA GLU A 109 20.87 -12.75 -10.36
C GLU A 109 20.50 -12.71 -8.85
N SER A 110 20.08 -11.56 -8.31
CA SER A 110 19.92 -11.33 -6.87
C SER A 110 18.46 -11.12 -6.50
N ARG A 111 17.93 -11.99 -5.62
CA ARG A 111 16.57 -11.97 -5.05
C ARG A 111 16.26 -10.74 -4.15
N MET A 112 17.03 -9.65 -4.24
CA MET A 112 16.76 -8.40 -3.54
C MET A 112 16.97 -7.23 -4.50
N ARG A 113 15.86 -6.61 -4.93
CA ARG A 113 15.88 -5.29 -5.57
C ARG A 113 15.72 -4.18 -4.55
N THR A 114 16.41 -3.08 -4.78
CA THR A 114 16.02 -1.76 -4.29
C THR A 114 15.10 -1.10 -5.33
N TYR A 115 14.15 -0.30 -4.85
CA TYR A 115 13.08 0.38 -5.58
C TYR A 115 13.52 1.33 -6.72
N GLU A 116 14.82 1.57 -6.87
CA GLU A 116 15.40 2.57 -7.75
C GLU A 116 15.37 2.15 -9.23
N GLU A 117 15.29 0.85 -9.49
CA GLU A 117 15.34 0.27 -10.84
C GLU A 117 13.95 0.04 -11.46
N ASP A 118 12.88 0.11 -10.66
CA ASP A 118 11.52 -0.09 -11.13
C ASP A 118 10.97 1.15 -11.83
N LEU A 119 10.16 0.96 -12.87
CA LEU A 119 9.68 2.03 -13.75
C LEU A 119 8.31 2.53 -13.35
N ARG A 120 7.99 3.80 -13.65
CA ARG A 120 6.61 4.26 -13.59
C ARG A 120 5.82 3.60 -14.71
N TYR A 121 4.52 3.43 -14.49
CA TYR A 121 3.61 2.89 -15.49
C TYR A 121 3.69 3.62 -16.84
N GLY A 122 3.85 4.95 -16.83
CA GLY A 122 4.02 5.75 -18.05
C GLY A 122 5.31 5.44 -18.81
N ASP A 123 6.43 5.26 -18.10
CA ASP A 123 7.72 4.96 -18.71
C ASP A 123 7.73 3.55 -19.31
N MET A 124 6.97 2.61 -18.73
CA MET A 124 6.74 1.29 -19.30
C MET A 124 6.00 1.36 -20.64
N LEU A 125 4.97 2.23 -20.75
CA LEU A 125 4.24 2.42 -22.01
C LEU A 125 5.18 2.86 -23.13
N GLU A 126 6.10 3.77 -22.85
CA GLU A 126 7.10 4.25 -23.80
C GLU A 126 8.02 3.12 -24.26
N LYS A 127 8.53 2.29 -23.32
CA LYS A 127 9.38 1.14 -23.66
C LYS A 127 8.67 0.05 -24.49
N ILE A 128 7.35 -0.09 -24.32
CA ILE A 128 6.54 -1.10 -25.02
C ILE A 128 6.07 -0.61 -26.39
N TYR A 129 6.15 0.70 -26.66
CA TYR A 129 5.53 1.34 -27.81
C TYR A 129 5.96 0.74 -29.16
N ASP A 130 7.20 0.27 -29.25
CA ASP A 130 7.79 -0.33 -30.45
C ASP A 130 7.75 -1.88 -30.47
N SER A 131 7.01 -2.50 -29.56
CA SER A 131 6.91 -3.95 -29.43
C SER A 131 5.63 -4.52 -30.07
N ASN A 132 5.72 -5.76 -30.60
CA ASN A 132 4.56 -6.54 -31.03
C ASN A 132 3.59 -6.88 -29.86
N GLU A 133 3.99 -6.62 -28.60
CA GLU A 133 3.23 -6.91 -27.39
C GLU A 133 2.41 -5.71 -26.88
N ARG A 134 2.46 -4.56 -27.58
CA ARG A 134 1.73 -3.35 -27.19
C ARG A 134 0.23 -3.56 -27.01
N GLN A 135 -0.41 -4.29 -27.92
CA GLN A 135 -1.84 -4.59 -27.84
C GLN A 135 -2.20 -5.43 -26.60
N TRP A 136 -1.28 -6.28 -26.13
CA TRP A 136 -1.48 -6.99 -24.89
C TRP A 136 -1.39 -6.03 -23.70
N PHE A 137 -0.36 -5.19 -23.65
CA PHE A 137 -0.18 -4.26 -22.54
C PHE A 137 -1.34 -3.28 -22.42
N GLU A 138 -1.84 -2.75 -23.53
CA GLU A 138 -3.02 -1.87 -23.55
C GLU A 138 -4.27 -2.59 -23.03
N ARG A 139 -4.44 -3.89 -23.32
CA ARG A 139 -5.55 -4.71 -22.77
C ARG A 139 -5.38 -4.98 -21.28
N GLU A 140 -4.17 -5.26 -20.81
CA GLU A 140 -3.86 -5.59 -19.42
C GLU A 140 -3.46 -4.37 -18.56
N ALA A 141 -3.57 -3.16 -19.12
CA ALA A 141 -3.15 -1.91 -18.50
C ALA A 141 -3.63 -1.74 -17.06
N LYS A 142 -4.88 -2.12 -16.79
CA LYS A 142 -5.48 -2.08 -15.43
C LYS A 142 -4.84 -3.11 -14.50
N SER A 143 -4.62 -4.33 -14.99
CA SER A 143 -3.97 -5.41 -14.25
C SER A 143 -2.54 -5.03 -13.86
N VAL A 144 -1.80 -4.39 -14.78
CA VAL A 144 -0.44 -3.89 -14.54
C VAL A 144 -0.40 -2.80 -13.45
N LYS A 145 -1.37 -1.88 -13.41
CA LYS A 145 -1.47 -0.88 -12.33
C LYS A 145 -1.66 -1.50 -10.94
N GLY A 146 -2.16 -2.74 -10.86
CA GLY A 146 -2.21 -3.50 -9.61
C GLY A 146 -0.82 -3.81 -9.02
N TYR A 147 0.24 -3.68 -9.82
CA TYR A 147 1.62 -3.87 -9.41
C TYR A 147 2.33 -2.55 -9.08
N GLU A 148 1.63 -1.41 -9.08
CA GLU A 148 2.16 -0.20 -8.45
C GLU A 148 2.42 -0.48 -6.97
N TYR A 149 3.52 0.05 -6.43
CA TYR A 149 3.91 -0.16 -5.03
C TYR A 149 2.81 0.17 -4.02
N VAL A 150 2.08 1.26 -4.25
CA VAL A 150 0.96 1.67 -3.38
C VAL A 150 -0.20 0.67 -3.44
N SER A 151 -0.47 0.10 -4.62
CA SER A 151 -1.49 -0.92 -4.81
C SER A 151 -1.09 -2.23 -4.13
N ILE A 152 0.18 -2.61 -4.24
CA ILE A 152 0.72 -3.80 -3.57
C ILE A 152 0.66 -3.64 -2.05
N LEU A 153 1.03 -2.47 -1.51
CA LEU A 153 0.95 -2.21 -0.07
C LEU A 153 -0.48 -2.41 0.45
N TRP A 154 -1.46 -1.88 -0.28
CA TRP A 154 -2.86 -2.06 0.06
C TRP A 154 -3.32 -3.51 -0.05
N GLU A 155 -3.15 -4.14 -1.21
CA GLU A 155 -3.70 -5.47 -1.46
C GLU A 155 -3.03 -6.55 -0.60
N ARG A 156 -1.73 -6.40 -0.30
CA ARG A 156 -0.97 -7.43 0.44
C ARG A 156 -0.95 -7.24 1.94
N TYR A 157 -0.97 -6.00 2.41
CA TYR A 157 -0.76 -5.68 3.83
C TYR A 157 -1.96 -5.00 4.49
N ARG A 158 -3.11 -4.91 3.82
CA ARG A 158 -4.34 -4.49 4.50
C ARG A 158 -4.80 -5.57 5.47
N CYS A 159 -5.18 -5.19 6.69
CA CYS A 159 -5.97 -6.06 7.54
C CYS A 159 -7.43 -6.06 7.07
N LYS A 160 -7.87 -7.14 6.42
CA LYS A 160 -9.23 -7.24 5.89
C LYS A 160 -10.29 -7.10 7.00
N SER A 161 -10.12 -7.76 8.14
CA SER A 161 -11.08 -7.70 9.25
C SER A 161 -11.21 -6.29 9.83
N VAL A 162 -10.11 -5.57 10.05
CA VAL A 162 -10.14 -4.19 10.55
C VAL A 162 -10.79 -3.25 9.53
N HIS A 163 -10.45 -3.40 8.26
CA HIS A 163 -10.95 -2.50 7.22
C HIS A 163 -12.42 -2.79 6.83
N GLU A 164 -12.86 -4.06 6.87
CA GLU A 164 -14.25 -4.44 6.55
C GLU A 164 -15.19 -4.29 7.76
N ALA A 165 -14.70 -4.33 9.00
CA ALA A 165 -15.48 -4.06 10.22
C ALA A 165 -16.16 -2.69 10.22
N SER A 166 -15.54 -1.69 9.58
CA SER A 166 -16.11 -0.36 9.43
C SER A 166 -17.38 -0.33 8.55
N SER A 167 -17.53 -1.33 7.68
CA SER A 167 -18.58 -1.38 6.66
C SER A 167 -19.66 -2.43 6.92
N ASP A 168 -19.36 -3.44 7.73
CA ASP A 168 -20.25 -4.56 8.10
C ASP A 168 -19.70 -5.23 9.39
N PRO A 169 -20.11 -4.75 10.59
CA PRO A 169 -19.59 -5.25 11.88
C PRO A 169 -19.85 -6.75 12.10
N ASP A 170 -21.01 -7.25 11.67
CA ASP A 170 -21.43 -8.65 11.85
C ASP A 170 -20.54 -9.60 11.02
N ARG A 171 -20.12 -9.16 9.83
CA ARG A 171 -19.18 -9.90 8.99
C ARG A 171 -17.76 -9.91 9.58
N ALA A 172 -17.34 -8.84 10.23
CA ALA A 172 -16.04 -8.82 10.91
C ALA A 172 -16.01 -9.76 12.13
N GLU A 173 -17.13 -9.91 12.84
CA GLU A 173 -17.26 -10.87 13.93
C GLU A 173 -17.16 -12.32 13.43
N SER A 174 -17.72 -12.63 12.25
CA SER A 174 -17.57 -13.95 11.62
C SER A 174 -16.14 -14.28 11.18
N LEU A 175 -15.32 -13.26 10.90
CA LEU A 175 -13.89 -13.40 10.59
C LEU A 175 -13.02 -13.43 11.86
N HIS A 176 -13.55 -12.94 12.98
CA HIS A 176 -12.90 -12.91 14.28
C HIS A 176 -13.00 -14.29 14.94
N GLY A 177 -11.88 -15.03 15.01
CA GLY A 177 -11.82 -16.31 15.71
C GLY A 177 -11.76 -17.55 14.82
N GLU A 178 -11.72 -17.39 13.49
CA GLU A 178 -11.23 -18.47 12.63
C GLU A 178 -9.77 -18.77 13.00
N LYS A 179 -9.54 -19.94 13.61
CA LYS A 179 -8.24 -20.39 14.12
C LYS A 179 -7.17 -20.55 13.04
N ASN A 180 -7.54 -20.40 11.77
CA ASN A 180 -6.63 -20.25 10.64
C ASN A 180 -6.45 -18.75 10.34
N MET A 181 -5.70 -18.09 11.23
CA MET A 181 -5.25 -16.70 11.22
C MET A 181 -5.81 -15.76 10.12
N PRO A 182 -6.81 -14.90 10.43
CA PRO A 182 -7.31 -13.89 9.48
C PRO A 182 -6.30 -12.77 9.17
N PHE A 183 -5.17 -12.74 9.87
CA PHE A 183 -4.09 -11.76 9.67
C PHE A 183 -2.93 -12.30 8.80
N TYR A 184 -2.84 -13.63 8.58
CA TYR A 184 -1.63 -14.26 8.02
C TYR A 184 -1.87 -15.43 7.03
N ALA A 185 -3.06 -16.04 6.94
CA ALA A 185 -3.18 -17.38 6.34
C ALA A 185 -3.32 -17.48 4.81
N GLN A 186 -3.55 -16.40 4.06
CA GLN A 186 -3.54 -16.54 2.58
C GLN A 186 -2.13 -16.63 1.97
N TYR A 187 -1.07 -16.56 2.78
CA TYR A 187 0.31 -16.49 2.29
C TYR A 187 1.18 -17.71 2.59
N LEU A 188 0.67 -18.75 3.26
CA LEU A 188 1.54 -19.87 3.65
C LEU A 188 1.17 -21.25 3.09
N ASP A 189 -0.09 -21.59 2.80
CA ASP A 189 -0.38 -23.01 2.49
C ASP A 189 -1.24 -23.35 1.27
N GLU A 190 -1.85 -22.40 0.53
CA GLU A 190 -2.54 -22.78 -0.72
C GLU A 190 -2.40 -21.73 -1.83
N PRO A 191 -1.76 -22.07 -2.97
CA PRO A 191 -1.77 -21.21 -4.14
C PRO A 191 -3.20 -21.17 -4.71
N LYS A 192 -3.88 -20.03 -4.55
CA LYS A 192 -5.07 -19.75 -5.36
C LYS A 192 -4.66 -19.73 -6.83
N PRO A 193 -5.42 -20.37 -7.73
CA PRO A 193 -5.18 -20.23 -9.17
C PRO A 193 -5.25 -18.75 -9.54
N GLY A 194 -4.12 -18.20 -10.00
CA GLY A 194 -4.02 -16.80 -10.41
C GLY A 194 -3.50 -15.82 -9.34
N LEU A 195 -3.09 -16.30 -8.17
CA LEU A 195 -2.28 -15.52 -7.22
C LEU A 195 -1.16 -16.42 -6.66
N ILE A 196 -0.26 -16.83 -7.54
CA ILE A 196 0.98 -17.49 -7.11
C ILE A 196 1.90 -16.38 -6.63
N LEU A 197 2.13 -16.33 -5.32
CA LEU A 197 3.28 -15.68 -4.71
C LEU A 197 3.78 -16.68 -3.68
N SER A 198 4.91 -17.33 -3.98
CA SER A 198 5.60 -18.13 -2.98
C SER A 198 6.01 -17.22 -1.82
N SER A 199 6.16 -17.80 -0.63
CA SER A 199 6.75 -17.19 0.57
C SER A 199 8.14 -16.58 0.36
N GLU A 200 8.70 -16.64 -0.86
CA GLU A 200 10.02 -16.13 -1.22
C GLU A 200 10.00 -14.68 -1.76
N TRP A 201 8.85 -14.11 -2.12
CA TRP A 201 8.77 -12.76 -2.72
C TRP A 201 8.08 -11.76 -1.79
N HIS A 202 8.89 -11.11 -0.94
CA HIS A 202 8.45 -10.02 -0.08
C HIS A 202 8.29 -8.70 -0.84
N PHE A 203 7.44 -7.81 -0.31
CA PHE A 203 7.38 -6.42 -0.75
C PHE A 203 8.77 -5.80 -0.72
N CYS A 204 9.32 -5.49 -1.90
CA CYS A 204 10.71 -5.05 -2.06
C CYS A 204 10.97 -3.61 -1.59
N ILE A 205 10.14 -3.10 -0.67
CA ILE A 205 10.27 -1.76 -0.11
C ILE A 205 10.73 -1.87 1.34
N PRO A 206 11.85 -1.24 1.72
CA PRO A 206 12.32 -1.26 3.11
C PRO A 206 11.29 -0.70 4.08
N ASN A 207 11.14 -1.34 5.25
CA ASN A 207 10.24 -0.85 6.30
C ASN A 207 10.54 0.60 6.72
N VAL A 208 11.82 1.00 6.72
CA VAL A 208 12.26 2.38 7.01
C VAL A 208 11.64 3.38 6.02
N PHE A 209 11.57 3.01 4.74
CA PHE A 209 10.95 3.86 3.72
C PHE A 209 9.45 4.02 3.98
N ILE A 210 8.76 2.94 4.33
CA ILE A 210 7.32 2.96 4.61
C ILE A 210 7.06 3.79 5.87
N TYR A 211 7.88 3.65 6.90
CA TYR A 211 7.81 4.48 8.09
C TYR A 211 8.01 5.97 7.79
N SER A 212 8.96 6.30 6.91
CA SER A 212 9.15 7.66 6.42
C SER A 212 7.91 8.18 5.69
N THR A 213 7.24 7.32 4.91
CA THR A 213 5.99 7.64 4.24
C THR A 213 4.88 7.94 5.24
N LEU A 214 4.75 7.16 6.31
CA LEU A 214 3.77 7.43 7.37
C LEU A 214 4.01 8.80 8.03
N THR A 215 5.26 9.08 8.38
CA THR A 215 5.66 10.35 8.99
C THR A 215 5.32 11.52 8.08
N ASN A 216 5.63 11.41 6.78
CA ASN A 216 5.33 12.42 5.78
C ASN A 216 3.81 12.59 5.59
N CYS A 217 3.08 11.49 5.41
CA CYS A 217 1.63 11.52 5.25
C CYS A 217 0.95 12.21 6.44
N MET A 218 1.38 11.89 7.66
CA MET A 218 0.88 12.49 8.88
C MET A 218 1.16 14.00 8.93
N SER A 219 2.42 14.41 8.74
CA SER A 219 2.84 15.81 8.79
C SER A 219 2.19 16.66 7.70
N ASN A 220 2.12 16.14 6.47
CA ASN A 220 1.53 16.83 5.34
C ASN A 220 0.00 16.93 5.47
N PHE A 221 -0.65 15.91 6.01
CA PHE A 221 -2.09 15.97 6.27
C PHE A 221 -2.42 16.94 7.41
N GLU A 222 -1.62 16.97 8.49
CA GLU A 222 -1.76 17.97 9.56
C GLU A 222 -1.59 19.39 9.03
N SER A 223 -0.57 19.61 8.20
CA SER A 223 -0.35 20.90 7.53
C SER A 223 -1.51 21.28 6.65
N TYR A 224 -2.06 20.35 5.86
CA TYR A 224 -3.23 20.57 5.01
C TYR A 224 -4.47 20.98 5.82
N VAL A 225 -4.78 20.25 6.90
CA VAL A 225 -5.92 20.56 7.78
C VAL A 225 -5.78 21.95 8.39
N LYS A 226 -4.59 22.29 8.88
CA LYS A 226 -4.29 23.60 9.47
C LYS A 226 -4.40 24.73 8.44
N SER A 227 -3.76 24.60 7.29
CA SER A 227 -3.72 25.64 6.25
C SER A 227 -5.08 25.92 5.63
N ASN A 228 -5.98 24.93 5.60
CA ASN A 228 -7.33 25.08 5.07
C ASN A 228 -8.39 25.37 6.15
N GLY A 229 -7.99 25.50 7.42
CA GLY A 229 -8.91 25.77 8.53
C GLY A 229 -9.98 24.68 8.72
N LEU A 230 -9.64 23.42 8.43
CA LEU A 230 -10.59 22.31 8.45
C LEU A 230 -10.80 21.79 9.89
N ASP A 231 -12.01 21.35 10.20
CA ASP A 231 -12.32 20.56 11.40
C ASP A 231 -12.34 19.07 11.04
N ILE A 232 -11.41 18.30 11.61
CA ILE A 232 -11.25 16.87 11.30
C ILE A 232 -12.54 16.05 11.54
N ARG A 233 -13.39 16.50 12.47
CA ARG A 233 -14.67 15.85 12.80
C ARG A 233 -15.69 15.98 11.68
N GLN A 234 -15.54 17.00 10.83
CA GLN A 234 -16.41 17.22 9.68
C GLN A 234 -15.95 16.42 8.47
N LEU A 235 -14.64 16.20 8.31
CA LEU A 235 -14.10 15.38 7.22
C LEU A 235 -14.46 13.89 7.36
N ALA A 236 -14.49 13.38 8.59
CA ALA A 236 -14.85 11.99 8.88
C ALA A 236 -16.32 11.62 8.61
N ARG A 237 -17.19 12.59 8.29
CA ARG A 237 -18.64 12.44 8.15
C ARG A 237 -19.16 12.69 6.74
N GLN A 238 -18.27 12.98 5.79
CA GLN A 238 -18.58 13.11 4.36
C GLN A 238 -18.68 11.73 3.71
#